data_AF-A0A8T2EAJ5-F1
#
_entry.id   AF-A0A8T2EAJ5-F1
#
_cell.length_a   1.000
_cell.length_b   1.000
_cell.length_c   1.000
_cell.angle_alpha   90.00
_cell.angle_beta   90.00
_cell.angle_gamma   90.00
#
_symmetry.space_group_name_H-M   'P 1'
#
loop_
_entity.id
_entity.type
_entity.pdbx_description
1 polymer ?
#
loop_
_entity_poly.entity_id
_entity_poly.type
_entity_poly.pdbx_seq_one_letter_code
_entity_poly.pdbx_strand_id
1 'polypeptide(L)'
;MAKENTGHHHQTEARRKKLTLILGVSGLCILFYVLGAWQANTVPSSISKLGCETQSNPSSSSSSSSSSSSSSESAELDFKSHNQIELKETNQTIKYFEPCDLSLSEYTPCEDRQRGRRFDRNMMKYRERHCPVKDELLYCLIPPPPNYKIPFKWPQSRDYAWYDNIPHKELSVEKAVQNWIQVEGDRFRFPGGGTMFPRGADAYIDDIARLIPLTDGGIRTAIDTGCGVASFGAYLLKRDIMAVSFAPRDTHEAQVQFALERGVPAIIGIMGSRRLPYPARAFDLAHCSRCLIPWFKNDGLYLMEVDRVLRPGGYWILSGPPINWKQYWRGWERTEEDLKKEQDSIEDVAKSLCWKKVTEKGDLSIWQKPLNHIECKKLKQNNKSPPICSSDNADFAWYKDLETCITPLPETHNPDDSAGGALEDWPDRAFAVPPRIIRGTIPDMNAEKFREDNEVWKERIAHYKKIVPELSHGRFRNIMDMNAFLGGFAASMLKYPSWVMNVVPVDAEKQTLGVIYERGLIGTYQDWCEGFSTYPRTYDMIHAGGLFSLYEHRCDLTLILLEMDRILRPEGTVVLRDNVETLNKVEKIVKGMKWKSQIVDHEKGPFNPEKILVAVKTYWTGQPSDKNNNNNNN
;
A
#
# COMPACT_ATOMS: atom_id res chain seq x y z
N MET A 1 17.67 -26.58 68.36
CA MET A 1 18.80 -26.21 67.48
C MET A 1 18.95 -27.27 66.40
N ALA A 2 19.34 -26.86 65.20
CA ALA A 2 19.44 -27.62 63.94
C ALA A 2 18.15 -27.66 63.07
N LYS A 3 18.07 -26.71 62.13
CA LYS A 3 17.85 -26.96 60.69
C LYS A 3 17.82 -25.63 59.92
N GLU A 4 18.93 -25.28 59.27
CA GLU A 4 18.97 -24.36 58.12
C GLU A 4 20.37 -24.43 57.48
N ASN A 5 20.53 -25.12 56.35
CA ASN A 5 21.55 -24.86 55.31
C ASN A 5 21.58 -25.91 54.18
N THR A 6 20.48 -26.11 53.45
CA THR A 6 20.48 -27.00 52.25
C THR A 6 20.11 -26.30 50.95
N GLY A 7 19.63 -25.05 50.97
CA GLY A 7 19.23 -24.31 49.75
C GLY A 7 20.38 -23.73 48.92
N HIS A 8 21.46 -23.27 49.57
CA HIS A 8 22.52 -22.52 48.88
C HIS A 8 23.51 -23.39 48.07
N HIS A 9 23.67 -24.67 48.43
CA HIS A 9 24.59 -25.58 47.74
C HIS A 9 24.05 -26.05 46.38
N HIS A 10 22.75 -26.25 46.22
CA HIS A 10 22.18 -26.71 44.95
C HIS A 10 22.19 -25.65 43.85
N GLN A 11 22.03 -24.37 44.20
CA GLN A 11 22.05 -23.26 43.23
C GLN A 11 23.46 -22.99 42.67
N THR A 12 24.49 -23.21 43.47
CA THR A 12 25.89 -23.02 43.07
C THR A 12 26.40 -24.16 42.18
N GLU A 13 25.99 -25.40 42.42
CA GLU A 13 26.25 -26.54 41.53
C GLU A 13 25.58 -26.41 40.16
N ALA A 14 24.32 -25.96 40.11
CA ALA A 14 23.59 -25.77 38.86
C ALA A 14 24.22 -24.67 37.97
N ARG A 15 24.74 -23.60 38.57
CA ARG A 15 25.49 -22.56 37.85
C ARG A 15 26.84 -23.05 37.33
N ARG A 16 27.58 -23.85 38.10
CA ARG A 16 28.84 -24.46 37.65
C ARG A 16 28.62 -25.37 36.44
N LYS A 17 27.60 -26.24 36.47
CA LYS A 17 27.29 -27.14 35.34
C LYS A 17 26.92 -26.39 34.06
N LYS A 18 26.17 -25.27 34.15
CA LYS A 18 25.89 -24.41 32.98
C LYS A 18 27.14 -23.73 32.43
N LEU A 19 28.05 -23.27 33.29
CA LEU A 19 29.30 -22.63 32.85
C LEU A 19 30.23 -23.63 32.14
N THR A 20 30.34 -24.86 32.68
CA THR A 20 31.13 -25.93 32.05
C THR A 20 30.58 -26.33 30.69
N LEU A 21 29.24 -26.36 30.55
CA LEU A 21 28.59 -26.67 29.27
C LEU A 21 28.87 -25.58 28.22
N ILE A 22 28.77 -24.30 28.61
CA ILE A 22 29.03 -23.17 27.70
C ILE A 22 30.50 -23.17 27.25
N LEU A 23 31.44 -23.37 28.18
CA LEU A 23 32.87 -23.42 27.85
C LEU A 23 33.21 -24.62 26.95
N GLY A 24 32.56 -25.78 27.17
CA GLY A 24 32.74 -26.96 26.32
C GLY A 24 32.24 -26.75 24.89
N VAL A 25 31.05 -26.13 24.72
CA VAL A 25 30.49 -25.84 23.40
C VAL A 25 31.32 -24.77 22.66
N SER A 26 31.76 -23.71 23.35
CA SER A 26 32.63 -22.69 22.75
C SER A 26 33.98 -23.28 22.31
N GLY A 27 34.56 -24.19 23.10
CA GLY A 27 35.81 -24.88 22.73
C GLY A 27 35.65 -25.74 21.46
N LEU A 28 34.56 -26.49 21.34
CA LEU A 28 34.25 -27.28 20.16
C LEU A 28 34.06 -26.42 18.91
N CYS A 29 33.34 -25.29 19.02
CA CYS A 29 33.15 -24.36 17.89
C CYS A 29 34.48 -23.78 17.38
N ILE A 30 35.40 -23.43 18.28
CA ILE A 30 36.73 -22.93 17.91
C ILE A 30 37.55 -24.04 17.23
N LEU A 31 37.49 -25.28 17.74
CA LEU A 31 38.21 -26.42 17.17
C LEU A 31 37.75 -26.71 15.73
N PHE A 32 36.43 -26.71 15.47
CA PHE A 32 35.88 -26.91 14.13
C PHE A 32 36.19 -25.76 13.18
N TYR A 33 36.21 -24.51 13.67
CA TYR A 33 36.61 -23.36 12.88
C TYR A 33 38.08 -23.45 12.43
N VAL A 34 38.99 -23.84 13.33
CA VAL A 34 40.41 -24.01 13.00
C VAL A 34 40.62 -25.19 12.04
N LEU A 35 39.94 -26.32 12.23
CA LEU A 35 40.01 -27.46 11.32
C LEU A 35 39.49 -27.12 9.92
N GLY A 36 38.39 -26.37 9.81
CA GLY A 36 37.84 -25.90 8.53
C GLY A 36 38.77 -24.92 7.82
N ALA A 37 39.42 -24.02 8.56
CA ALA A 37 40.41 -23.10 8.01
C ALA A 37 41.68 -23.82 7.51
N TRP A 38 42.03 -24.97 8.10
CA TRP A 38 43.21 -25.75 7.72
C TRP A 38 43.02 -26.57 6.44
N GLN A 39 41.77 -26.88 6.06
CA GLN A 39 41.44 -27.63 4.84
C GLN A 39 41.37 -26.78 3.56
N ALA A 40 41.46 -25.44 3.66
CA ALA A 40 41.26 -24.53 2.52
C ALA A 40 42.53 -24.17 1.72
N ASN A 41 43.66 -24.87 1.94
CA ASN A 41 44.91 -24.64 1.19
C ASN A 41 45.25 -25.82 0.27
N THR A 42 44.54 -25.93 -0.86
CA THR A 42 45.02 -26.67 -2.04
C THR A 42 44.59 -25.97 -3.33
N VAL A 43 45.55 -25.36 -4.03
CA VAL A 43 45.44 -24.82 -5.40
C VAL A 43 45.89 -25.91 -6.39
N PRO A 44 45.25 -26.01 -7.58
CA PRO A 44 46.00 -26.03 -8.85
C PRO A 44 45.28 -25.18 -9.93
N SER A 45 45.89 -24.16 -10.56
CA SER A 45 46.79 -24.16 -11.74
C SER A 45 46.36 -25.01 -12.96
N SER A 46 46.00 -24.35 -14.09
CA SER A 46 46.61 -24.46 -15.44
C SER A 46 45.64 -24.36 -16.64
N ILE A 47 45.76 -23.27 -17.41
CA ILE A 47 45.97 -23.11 -18.87
C ILE A 47 45.41 -24.18 -19.85
N SER A 48 44.63 -23.72 -20.87
CA SER A 48 44.91 -23.97 -22.31
C SER A 48 44.08 -23.10 -23.28
N LYS A 49 44.73 -22.70 -24.37
CA LYS A 49 44.35 -21.83 -25.49
C LYS A 49 43.78 -22.63 -26.69
N LEU A 50 43.13 -21.90 -27.61
CA LEU A 50 43.28 -21.90 -29.10
C LEU A 50 42.19 -22.51 -30.03
N GLY A 51 41.86 -21.74 -31.10
CA GLY A 51 41.39 -22.14 -32.44
C GLY A 51 39.97 -21.65 -32.82
N CYS A 52 39.72 -20.57 -33.61
CA CYS A 52 39.81 -20.37 -35.09
C CYS A 52 39.07 -21.48 -35.89
N GLU A 53 38.18 -21.28 -36.89
CA GLU A 53 38.16 -20.32 -38.02
C GLU A 53 36.86 -20.47 -38.90
N THR A 54 36.25 -19.34 -39.30
CA THR A 54 35.77 -18.91 -40.66
C THR A 54 34.79 -19.64 -41.62
N GLN A 55 33.99 -18.77 -42.29
CA GLN A 55 33.40 -18.80 -43.66
C GLN A 55 32.17 -19.72 -43.90
N SER A 56 31.15 -19.45 -44.74
CA SER A 56 30.85 -18.42 -45.75
C SER A 56 29.36 -18.57 -46.22
N ASN A 57 28.72 -17.46 -46.61
CA ASN A 57 27.49 -17.34 -47.44
C ASN A 57 27.71 -17.88 -48.89
N PRO A 58 26.70 -18.08 -49.80
CA PRO A 58 25.61 -17.11 -50.08
C PRO A 58 24.25 -17.59 -50.70
N SER A 59 23.27 -16.67 -50.64
CA SER A 59 22.18 -16.30 -51.58
C SER A 59 21.51 -17.29 -52.55
N SER A 60 20.16 -17.24 -52.61
CA SER A 60 19.41 -17.10 -53.88
C SER A 60 17.96 -16.62 -53.66
N SER A 61 17.56 -15.71 -54.55
CA SER A 61 16.27 -15.04 -54.77
C SER A 61 15.18 -15.90 -55.42
N SER A 62 13.89 -15.60 -55.19
CA SER A 62 12.89 -15.44 -56.28
C SER A 62 11.54 -14.91 -55.78
N SER A 63 10.86 -14.24 -56.70
CA SER A 63 9.73 -13.30 -56.65
C SER A 63 8.33 -13.90 -56.89
N SER A 64 7.32 -13.01 -56.75
CA SER A 64 5.95 -13.03 -57.35
C SER A 64 4.88 -13.90 -56.67
N SER A 65 3.59 -13.57 -56.58
CA SER A 65 2.78 -12.38 -56.88
C SER A 65 1.34 -12.64 -56.40
N SER A 66 0.69 -11.59 -55.86
CA SER A 66 -0.75 -11.24 -55.82
C SER A 66 -1.86 -12.28 -56.09
N SER A 67 -2.83 -12.33 -55.18
CA SER A 67 -4.26 -12.43 -55.54
C SER A 67 -5.14 -11.75 -54.48
N SER A 68 -5.84 -10.70 -54.89
CA SER A 68 -6.80 -9.93 -54.11
C SER A 68 -8.19 -10.60 -54.11
N SER A 69 -8.83 -10.67 -52.95
CA SER A 69 -10.27 -10.93 -52.81
C SER A 69 -10.85 -9.94 -51.81
N SER A 70 -11.71 -9.06 -52.32
CA SER A 70 -12.42 -8.03 -51.56
C SER A 70 -13.57 -8.62 -50.75
N SER A 71 -13.54 -8.45 -49.44
CA SER A 71 -14.71 -8.54 -48.56
C SER A 71 -14.74 -7.28 -47.69
N SER A 72 -15.91 -6.66 -47.62
CA SER A 72 -16.21 -5.44 -46.88
C SER A 72 -15.96 -5.62 -45.38
N GLU A 73 -14.82 -5.13 -44.90
CA GLU A 73 -14.47 -5.03 -43.50
C GLU A 73 -14.83 -3.64 -42.96
N SER A 74 -15.40 -3.61 -41.76
CA SER A 74 -15.41 -2.41 -40.91
C SER A 74 -13.97 -1.91 -40.81
N ALA A 75 -13.69 -0.71 -41.31
CA ALA A 75 -12.33 -0.16 -41.34
C ALA A 75 -11.73 -0.07 -39.93
N GLU A 76 -10.96 -1.08 -39.55
CA GLU A 76 -10.04 -1.02 -38.43
C GLU A 76 -8.92 -0.07 -38.88
N LEU A 77 -8.95 1.16 -38.38
CA LEU A 77 -7.95 2.15 -38.75
C LEU A 77 -6.61 1.75 -38.13
N ASP A 78 -5.62 1.53 -38.97
CA ASP A 78 -4.26 1.25 -38.54
C ASP A 78 -3.67 2.52 -37.91
N PHE A 79 -3.47 2.50 -36.59
CA PHE A 79 -2.85 3.60 -35.84
C PHE A 79 -1.32 3.60 -35.94
N LYS A 80 -0.74 2.72 -36.76
CA LYS A 80 0.68 2.80 -37.11
C LYS A 80 0.92 4.06 -37.95
N SER A 81 2.00 4.76 -37.64
CA SER A 81 2.40 5.95 -38.39
C SER A 81 2.63 5.62 -39.87
N HIS A 82 1.82 6.19 -40.76
CA HIS A 82 1.97 6.07 -42.22
C HIS A 82 2.95 7.09 -42.83
N ASN A 83 3.54 7.97 -42.01
CA ASN A 83 4.60 8.90 -42.43
C ASN A 83 5.94 8.46 -41.82
N GLN A 84 6.50 7.35 -42.32
CA GLN A 84 7.94 7.16 -42.27
C GLN A 84 8.54 7.96 -43.43
N ILE A 85 9.11 9.13 -43.12
CA ILE A 85 10.20 9.65 -43.93
C ILE A 85 11.24 8.52 -43.98
N GLU A 86 11.75 8.15 -45.16
CA GLU A 86 12.84 7.17 -45.38
C GLU A 86 14.15 7.63 -44.68
N LEU A 87 14.12 7.70 -43.36
CA LEU A 87 15.28 7.47 -42.52
C LEU A 87 15.37 5.96 -42.47
N LYS A 88 16.37 5.41 -43.18
CA LYS A 88 16.79 4.00 -43.13
C LYS A 88 16.23 3.33 -41.87
N GLU A 89 15.27 2.43 -42.03
CA GLU A 89 14.85 1.54 -40.97
C GLU A 89 16.10 0.80 -40.49
N THR A 90 16.80 1.36 -39.50
CA THR A 90 17.48 0.52 -38.54
C THR A 90 16.37 -0.36 -38.00
N ASN A 91 16.45 -1.66 -38.28
CA ASN A 91 15.78 -2.72 -37.53
C ASN A 91 15.92 -2.38 -36.04
N GLN A 92 14.99 -1.60 -35.48
CA GLN A 92 15.01 -1.22 -34.08
C GLN A 92 14.50 -2.45 -33.36
N THR A 93 15.45 -3.31 -33.04
CA THR A 93 15.28 -4.50 -32.22
C THR A 93 14.50 -4.10 -30.97
N ILE A 94 13.34 -4.72 -30.74
CA ILE A 94 12.60 -4.57 -29.49
C ILE A 94 13.58 -4.91 -28.37
N LYS A 95 13.87 -3.91 -27.52
CA LYS A 95 14.73 -4.12 -26.36
C LYS A 95 13.91 -4.88 -25.32
N TYR A 96 14.25 -6.15 -25.13
CA TYR A 96 13.62 -6.98 -24.12
C TYR A 96 14.15 -6.64 -22.73
N PHE A 97 13.26 -6.66 -21.74
CA PHE A 97 13.62 -6.53 -20.34
C PHE A 97 13.81 -7.92 -19.75
N GLU A 98 15.01 -8.19 -19.26
CA GLU A 98 15.32 -9.43 -18.57
C GLU A 98 14.68 -9.44 -17.17
N PRO A 99 14.35 -10.62 -16.61
CA PRO A 99 13.98 -10.74 -15.22
C PRO A 99 15.12 -10.29 -14.29
N CYS A 100 14.76 -9.63 -13.19
CA CYS A 100 15.69 -9.40 -12.09
C CYS A 100 16.00 -10.71 -11.35
N ASP A 101 17.01 -10.70 -10.48
CA ASP A 101 17.30 -11.83 -9.58
C ASP A 101 16.07 -12.20 -8.73
N LEU A 102 15.87 -13.50 -8.48
CA LEU A 102 14.75 -14.01 -7.69
C LEU A 102 14.74 -13.45 -6.25
N SER A 103 15.89 -13.07 -5.70
CA SER A 103 15.99 -12.41 -4.39
C SER A 103 15.25 -11.07 -4.35
N LEU A 104 14.95 -10.47 -5.51
CA LEU A 104 14.21 -9.22 -5.64
C LEU A 104 12.70 -9.45 -5.82
N SER A 105 12.21 -10.68 -5.71
CA SER A 105 10.77 -11.00 -5.84
C SER A 105 9.87 -10.19 -4.89
N GLU A 106 10.39 -9.71 -3.76
CA GLU A 106 9.69 -8.85 -2.80
C GLU A 106 10.32 -7.45 -2.70
N TYR A 107 10.89 -6.98 -3.80
CA TYR A 107 11.52 -5.66 -3.86
C TYR A 107 10.50 -4.53 -3.68
N THR A 108 10.73 -3.71 -2.64
CA THR A 108 9.97 -2.49 -2.35
C THR A 108 10.95 -1.33 -2.34
N PRO A 109 11.21 -0.66 -3.48
CA PRO A 109 12.37 0.21 -3.68
C PRO A 109 12.53 1.28 -2.61
N CYS A 110 11.42 1.94 -2.24
CA CYS A 110 11.46 3.01 -1.26
C CYS A 110 11.24 2.57 0.19
N GLU A 111 11.01 1.28 0.43
CA GLU A 111 10.80 0.69 1.76
C GLU A 111 11.91 -0.33 2.05
N ASP A 112 13.09 -0.13 1.46
CA ASP A 112 14.23 -1.05 1.58
C ASP A 112 14.84 -1.01 2.99
N ARG A 113 14.96 -2.18 3.61
CA ARG A 113 15.43 -2.32 5.00
C ARG A 113 16.88 -1.92 5.16
N GLN A 114 17.75 -2.20 4.19
CA GLN A 114 19.19 -1.93 4.31
C GLN A 114 19.48 -0.43 4.12
N ARG A 115 18.79 0.20 3.19
CA ARG A 115 18.81 1.65 2.99
C ARG A 115 18.26 2.37 4.20
N GLY A 116 17.09 1.98 4.69
CA GLY A 116 16.46 2.61 5.84
C GLY A 116 17.36 2.63 7.08
N ARG A 117 18.12 1.55 7.32
CA ARG A 117 19.09 1.46 8.44
C ARG A 117 20.20 2.52 8.44
N ARG A 118 20.41 3.23 7.34
CA ARG A 118 21.38 4.34 7.24
C ARG A 118 20.86 5.64 7.83
N PHE A 119 19.56 5.74 8.12
CA PHE A 119 18.91 6.93 8.65
C PHE A 119 18.72 6.87 10.17
N ASP A 120 18.41 8.02 10.76
CA ASP A 120 18.21 8.17 12.21
C ASP A 120 17.12 7.21 12.74
N ARG A 121 17.34 6.66 13.93
CA ARG A 121 16.36 5.81 14.61
C ARG A 121 15.32 6.61 15.38
N ASN A 122 15.60 7.86 15.70
CA ASN A 122 14.65 8.74 16.37
C ASN A 122 13.37 8.85 15.55
N MET A 123 12.23 8.79 16.24
CA MET A 123 10.89 8.85 15.63
C MET A 123 10.71 7.86 14.48
N MET A 124 11.39 6.70 14.50
CA MET A 124 11.27 5.68 13.47
C MET A 124 11.63 6.15 12.05
N LYS A 125 12.42 7.24 11.91
CA LYS A 125 12.85 7.78 10.59
C LYS A 125 13.47 6.71 9.69
N TYR A 126 14.25 5.79 10.25
CA TYR A 126 14.82 4.65 9.53
C TYR A 126 13.82 3.68 8.88
N ARG A 127 12.53 3.75 9.25
CA ARG A 127 11.43 2.98 8.64
C ARG A 127 10.54 3.81 7.73
N GLU A 128 10.82 5.10 7.59
CA GLU A 128 10.15 5.93 6.59
C GLU A 128 10.57 5.52 5.19
N ARG A 129 9.82 6.03 4.23
CA ARG A 129 10.11 5.93 2.81
C ARG A 129 11.46 6.60 2.49
N HIS A 130 12.40 5.81 1.97
CA HIS A 130 13.70 6.23 1.45
C HIS A 130 13.93 5.61 0.08
N CYS A 131 13.85 6.40 -0.99
CA CYS A 131 13.94 5.89 -2.35
C CYS A 131 15.39 5.72 -2.85
N PRO A 132 15.62 4.82 -3.83
CA PRO A 132 16.90 4.70 -4.53
C PRO A 132 17.26 5.97 -5.29
N VAL A 133 18.56 6.25 -5.40
CA VAL A 133 19.07 7.29 -6.30
C VAL A 133 19.14 6.75 -7.74
N LYS A 134 19.35 7.64 -8.73
CA LYS A 134 19.30 7.28 -10.16
C LYS A 134 20.17 6.07 -10.54
N ASP A 135 21.37 5.96 -9.98
CA ASP A 135 22.32 4.88 -10.29
C ASP A 135 21.95 3.52 -9.65
N GLU A 136 20.98 3.53 -8.73
CA GLU A 136 20.47 2.32 -8.05
C GLU A 136 19.14 1.84 -8.65
N LEU A 137 18.63 2.51 -9.68
CA LEU A 137 17.38 2.14 -10.34
C LEU A 137 17.55 0.86 -11.17
N LEU A 138 16.59 -0.05 -11.04
CA LEU A 138 16.60 -1.33 -11.73
C LEU A 138 15.89 -1.21 -13.08
N TYR A 139 16.53 -1.73 -14.13
CA TYR A 139 15.98 -1.81 -15.49
C TYR A 139 15.72 -3.28 -15.87
N CYS A 140 14.99 -3.99 -15.01
CA CYS A 140 14.63 -5.41 -15.18
C CYS A 140 13.22 -5.67 -14.63
N LEU A 141 12.61 -6.78 -15.02
CA LEU A 141 11.26 -7.16 -14.56
C LEU A 141 11.33 -7.94 -13.24
N ILE A 142 10.62 -7.49 -12.21
CA ILE A 142 10.65 -8.14 -10.90
C ILE A 142 9.95 -9.50 -10.95
N PRO A 143 10.64 -10.62 -10.67
CA PRO A 143 10.06 -11.95 -10.82
C PRO A 143 8.98 -12.25 -9.77
N PRO A 144 7.82 -12.79 -10.18
CA PRO A 144 6.93 -13.48 -9.26
C PRO A 144 7.63 -14.70 -8.63
N PRO A 145 7.27 -15.09 -7.40
CA PRO A 145 7.82 -16.31 -6.79
C PRO A 145 7.49 -17.54 -7.65
N PRO A 146 8.30 -18.61 -7.56
CA PRO A 146 8.00 -19.86 -8.26
C PRO A 146 6.60 -20.36 -7.89
N ASN A 147 5.87 -20.90 -8.87
CA ASN A 147 4.50 -21.40 -8.71
C ASN A 147 3.45 -20.36 -8.30
N TYR A 148 3.71 -19.05 -8.48
CA TYR A 148 2.71 -18.01 -8.23
C TYR A 148 1.39 -18.32 -8.96
N LYS A 149 0.27 -18.25 -8.22
CA LYS A 149 -1.09 -18.50 -8.71
C LYS A 149 -1.91 -17.21 -8.68
N ILE A 150 -2.93 -17.14 -9.53
CA ILE A 150 -3.92 -16.05 -9.45
C ILE A 150 -4.63 -16.12 -8.08
N PRO A 151 -4.81 -15.00 -7.37
CA PRO A 151 -5.56 -14.95 -6.11
C PRO A 151 -6.98 -15.52 -6.24
N PHE A 152 -7.56 -15.96 -5.12
CA PHE A 152 -8.97 -16.35 -5.07
C PHE A 152 -9.88 -15.16 -5.44
N LYS A 153 -11.10 -15.45 -5.90
CA LYS A 153 -12.10 -14.40 -6.14
C LYS A 153 -12.65 -13.86 -4.83
N TRP A 154 -13.00 -12.59 -4.78
CA TRP A 154 -13.75 -12.02 -3.65
C TRP A 154 -15.16 -12.64 -3.59
N PRO A 155 -15.69 -12.99 -2.39
CA PRO A 155 -15.16 -12.75 -1.05
C PRO A 155 -14.26 -13.87 -0.50
N GLN A 156 -14.03 -14.96 -1.23
CA GLN A 156 -13.19 -16.08 -0.75
C GLN A 156 -11.76 -15.63 -0.44
N SER A 157 -11.19 -14.73 -1.24
CA SER A 157 -9.86 -14.16 -1.00
C SER A 157 -9.73 -13.47 0.35
N ARG A 158 -10.82 -12.99 0.96
CA ARG A 158 -10.79 -12.40 2.31
C ARG A 158 -10.18 -13.38 3.32
N ASP A 159 -10.49 -14.66 3.20
CA ASP A 159 -10.15 -15.67 4.20
C ASP A 159 -9.05 -16.61 3.74
N TYR A 160 -8.64 -16.56 2.47
CA TYR A 160 -7.63 -17.47 1.90
C TYR A 160 -6.64 -16.77 0.97
N ALA A 161 -5.38 -17.21 1.02
CA ALA A 161 -4.33 -16.88 0.06
C ALA A 161 -3.53 -18.15 -0.30
N TRP A 162 -2.89 -18.19 -1.47
CA TRP A 162 -2.01 -19.29 -1.84
C TRP A 162 -0.67 -19.21 -1.10
N TYR A 163 -0.14 -20.35 -0.69
CA TYR A 163 1.16 -20.41 -0.01
C TYR A 163 2.29 -19.87 -0.91
N ASP A 164 2.36 -20.36 -2.15
CA ASP A 164 3.42 -20.02 -3.09
C ASP A 164 3.47 -18.53 -3.48
N ASN A 165 2.37 -17.80 -3.27
CA ASN A 165 2.32 -16.37 -3.56
C ASN A 165 3.06 -15.53 -2.51
N ILE A 166 3.17 -16.04 -1.29
CA ILE A 166 3.83 -15.41 -0.14
C ILE A 166 4.51 -16.54 0.68
N PRO A 167 5.64 -17.10 0.22
CA PRO A 167 6.20 -18.34 0.75
C PRO A 167 6.93 -18.17 2.11
N HIS A 168 6.31 -17.45 3.04
CA HIS A 168 6.80 -17.11 4.38
C HIS A 168 5.94 -17.80 5.45
N LYS A 169 6.55 -18.66 6.29
CA LYS A 169 5.84 -19.40 7.36
C LYS A 169 5.98 -18.76 8.74
N GLU A 170 6.91 -17.84 8.91
CA GLU A 170 7.34 -17.26 10.18
C GLU A 170 6.15 -16.71 10.96
N LEU A 171 5.30 -15.92 10.29
CA LEU A 171 4.10 -15.34 10.92
C LEU A 171 3.10 -16.41 11.38
N SER A 172 2.95 -17.50 10.62
CA SER A 172 2.06 -18.61 10.98
C SER A 172 2.55 -19.40 12.19
N VAL A 173 3.87 -19.50 12.36
CA VAL A 173 4.47 -20.15 13.52
C VAL A 173 4.37 -19.24 14.75
N GLU A 174 4.75 -17.97 14.62
CA GLU A 174 4.80 -17.04 15.75
C GLU A 174 3.43 -16.60 16.26
N LYS A 175 2.42 -16.51 15.38
CA LYS A 175 1.07 -16.03 15.71
C LYS A 175 0.01 -17.15 15.71
N ALA A 176 0.43 -18.42 15.71
CA ALA A 176 -0.46 -19.58 15.71
C ALA A 176 -1.54 -19.51 16.81
N VAL A 177 -1.13 -19.16 18.04
CA VAL A 177 -2.04 -19.08 19.21
C VAL A 177 -3.07 -17.95 19.08
N GLN A 178 -2.76 -16.92 18.29
CA GLN A 178 -3.63 -15.75 18.12
C GLN A 178 -4.62 -15.88 16.96
N ASN A 179 -4.58 -17.00 16.22
CA ASN A 179 -5.42 -17.24 15.05
C ASN A 179 -5.34 -16.12 14.00
N TRP A 180 -4.16 -15.55 13.76
CA TRP A 180 -3.98 -14.56 12.70
C TRP A 180 -3.98 -15.21 11.31
N ILE A 181 -3.22 -16.29 11.20
CA ILE A 181 -2.98 -17.02 9.96
C ILE A 181 -2.71 -18.50 10.30
N GLN A 182 -3.25 -19.40 9.49
CA GLN A 182 -3.05 -20.85 9.62
C GLN A 182 -2.59 -21.38 8.27
N VAL A 183 -1.67 -22.36 8.26
CA VAL A 183 -1.25 -23.05 7.04
C VAL A 183 -2.13 -24.28 6.85
N GLU A 184 -2.84 -24.36 5.73
CA GLU A 184 -3.72 -25.46 5.35
C GLU A 184 -3.30 -26.01 3.98
N GLY A 185 -2.41 -27.01 3.96
CA GLY A 185 -1.90 -27.60 2.71
C GLY A 185 -1.12 -26.57 1.88
N ASP A 186 -1.64 -26.23 0.69
CA ASP A 186 -1.06 -25.25 -0.23
C ASP A 186 -1.61 -23.82 -0.05
N ARG A 187 -2.29 -23.56 1.08
CA ARG A 187 -2.99 -22.30 1.34
C ARG A 187 -2.68 -21.74 2.73
N PHE A 188 -2.83 -20.43 2.85
CA PHE A 188 -3.03 -19.76 4.11
C PHE A 188 -4.52 -19.50 4.35
N ARG A 189 -4.96 -19.67 5.59
CA ARG A 189 -6.30 -19.32 6.07
C ARG A 189 -6.22 -18.19 7.10
N PHE A 190 -7.13 -17.22 6.99
CA PHE A 190 -7.21 -16.04 7.84
C PHE A 190 -8.56 -16.02 8.57
N PRO A 191 -8.66 -16.58 9.78
CA PRO A 191 -9.93 -16.68 10.49
C PRO A 191 -10.37 -15.35 11.12
N GLY A 192 -9.67 -14.24 10.85
CA GLY A 192 -9.98 -12.91 11.38
C GLY A 192 -9.59 -12.72 12.85
N GLY A 193 -8.78 -13.63 13.41
CA GLY A 193 -8.28 -13.52 14.77
C GLY A 193 -7.29 -12.38 14.96
N GLY A 194 -7.07 -12.04 16.23
CA GLY A 194 -6.23 -10.93 16.66
C GLY A 194 -5.94 -11.05 18.14
N THR A 195 -4.86 -10.44 18.63
CA THR A 195 -4.62 -10.39 20.09
C THR A 195 -5.79 -9.73 20.82
N MET A 196 -6.36 -8.68 20.23
CA MET A 196 -7.53 -7.97 20.74
C MET A 196 -8.86 -8.46 20.16
N PHE A 197 -8.82 -9.44 19.25
CA PHE A 197 -10.00 -10.00 18.59
C PHE A 197 -10.11 -11.51 18.87
N PRO A 198 -10.18 -11.96 20.14
CA PRO A 198 -10.20 -13.39 20.47
C PRO A 198 -11.44 -14.11 19.93
N ARG A 199 -12.54 -13.37 19.70
CA ARG A 199 -13.79 -13.85 19.07
C ARG A 199 -13.85 -13.56 17.56
N GLY A 200 -12.75 -13.11 16.97
CA GLY A 200 -12.66 -12.66 15.58
C GLY A 200 -13.00 -11.18 15.39
N ALA A 201 -12.50 -10.60 14.29
CA ALA A 201 -12.65 -9.18 13.97
C ALA A 201 -14.12 -8.74 13.79
N ASP A 202 -15.00 -9.62 13.29
CA ASP A 202 -16.43 -9.33 13.12
C ASP A 202 -17.08 -9.00 14.48
N ALA A 203 -16.88 -9.84 15.49
CA ALA A 203 -17.43 -9.64 16.83
C ALA A 203 -16.86 -8.40 17.52
N TYR A 204 -15.59 -8.08 17.26
CA TYR A 204 -14.96 -6.85 17.73
C TYR A 204 -15.58 -5.59 17.10
N ILE A 205 -15.83 -5.62 15.78
CA ILE A 205 -16.53 -4.53 15.09
C ILE A 205 -17.96 -4.38 15.63
N ASP A 206 -18.65 -5.48 15.95
CA ASP A 206 -19.96 -5.43 16.61
C ASP A 206 -19.90 -4.84 18.04
N ASP A 207 -18.81 -5.08 18.77
CA ASP A 207 -18.58 -4.42 20.06
C ASP A 207 -18.43 -2.89 19.89
N ILE A 208 -17.74 -2.44 18.84
CA ILE A 208 -17.62 -1.01 18.50
C ILE A 208 -18.97 -0.43 18.04
N ALA A 209 -19.73 -1.15 17.21
CA ALA A 209 -21.03 -0.71 16.69
C ALA A 209 -22.08 -0.50 17.80
N ARG A 210 -21.89 -1.10 18.98
CA ARG A 210 -22.71 -0.83 20.18
C ARG A 210 -22.36 0.47 20.89
N LEU A 211 -21.23 1.10 20.54
CA LEU A 211 -20.69 2.29 21.18
C LEU A 211 -20.77 3.54 20.29
N ILE A 212 -20.63 3.37 18.98
CA ILE A 212 -20.72 4.44 17.97
C ILE A 212 -21.44 3.91 16.71
N PRO A 213 -22.09 4.78 15.90
CA PRO A 213 -22.84 4.33 14.74
C PRO A 213 -21.90 3.93 13.60
N LEU A 214 -21.84 2.62 13.29
CA LEU A 214 -21.06 2.09 12.16
C LEU A 214 -21.93 1.71 10.95
N THR A 215 -23.25 1.91 11.00
CA THR A 215 -24.20 1.36 10.02
C THR A 215 -25.15 2.39 9.41
N ASP A 216 -25.10 3.65 9.84
CA ASP A 216 -25.95 4.73 9.33
C ASP A 216 -25.41 5.36 8.04
N GLY A 217 -24.19 5.01 7.62
CA GLY A 217 -23.53 5.54 6.44
C GLY A 217 -22.69 6.79 6.70
N GLY A 218 -22.70 7.34 7.93
CA GLY A 218 -21.92 8.53 8.29
C GLY A 218 -20.42 8.24 8.41
N ILE A 219 -20.06 7.03 8.88
CA ILE A 219 -18.68 6.54 8.86
C ILE A 219 -18.46 5.74 7.58
N ARG A 220 -17.56 6.21 6.71
CA ARG A 220 -17.25 5.56 5.43
C ARG A 220 -15.78 5.25 5.25
N THR A 221 -14.88 6.18 5.57
CA THR A 221 -13.43 5.97 5.42
C THR A 221 -12.74 5.82 6.78
N ALA A 222 -11.90 4.80 6.91
CA ALA A 222 -11.13 4.54 8.13
C ALA A 222 -9.62 4.47 7.84
N ILE A 223 -8.80 4.87 8.82
CA ILE A 223 -7.37 4.62 8.83
C ILE A 223 -7.03 3.65 9.96
N ASP A 224 -6.34 2.55 9.63
CA ASP A 224 -6.04 1.48 10.57
C ASP A 224 -4.52 1.31 10.71
N THR A 225 -4.02 1.62 11.91
CA THR A 225 -2.59 1.77 12.20
C THR A 225 -2.05 0.51 12.89
N GLY A 226 -0.92 -0.02 12.40
CA GLY A 226 -0.35 -1.26 12.94
C GLY A 226 -1.24 -2.47 12.67
N CYS A 227 -1.84 -2.52 11.48
CA CYS A 227 -2.97 -3.37 11.11
C CYS A 227 -2.71 -4.89 11.09
N GLY A 228 -1.46 -5.35 11.26
CA GLY A 228 -1.12 -6.76 11.06
C GLY A 228 -1.49 -7.23 9.66
N VAL A 229 -2.25 -8.32 9.56
CA VAL A 229 -2.82 -8.84 8.30
C VAL A 229 -4.13 -8.14 7.89
N ALA A 230 -4.41 -6.95 8.41
CA ALA A 230 -5.59 -6.12 8.12
C ALA A 230 -6.94 -6.79 8.38
N SER A 231 -7.06 -7.64 9.41
CA SER A 231 -8.32 -8.31 9.77
C SER A 231 -9.44 -7.31 10.07
N PHE A 232 -9.13 -6.20 10.76
CA PHE A 232 -10.10 -5.14 11.03
C PHE A 232 -10.65 -4.53 9.73
N GLY A 233 -9.75 -4.08 8.83
CA GLY A 233 -10.14 -3.53 7.53
C GLY A 233 -10.90 -4.54 6.64
N ALA A 234 -10.51 -5.80 6.65
CA ALA A 234 -11.14 -6.86 5.86
C ALA A 234 -12.60 -7.11 6.26
N TYR A 235 -12.92 -7.00 7.55
CA TYR A 235 -14.26 -7.26 8.10
C TYR A 235 -15.13 -6.00 8.15
N LEU A 236 -14.53 -4.80 8.22
CA LEU A 236 -15.24 -3.52 8.07
C LEU A 236 -15.94 -3.37 6.71
N LEU A 237 -15.44 -4.03 5.66
CA LEU A 237 -16.08 -4.04 4.34
C LEU A 237 -17.53 -4.58 4.38
N LYS A 238 -17.89 -5.42 5.35
CA LYS A 238 -19.28 -5.87 5.54
C LYS A 238 -20.22 -4.78 6.09
N ARG A 239 -19.68 -3.65 6.53
CA ARG A 239 -20.41 -2.47 7.03
C ARG A 239 -20.29 -1.30 6.05
N ASP A 240 -19.83 -1.55 4.83
CA ASP A 240 -19.53 -0.51 3.84
C ASP A 240 -18.54 0.55 4.36
N ILE A 241 -17.62 0.15 5.24
CA ILE A 241 -16.52 1.00 5.70
C ILE A 241 -15.23 0.56 5.02
N MET A 242 -14.57 1.48 4.32
CA MET A 242 -13.32 1.23 3.62
C MET A 242 -12.15 1.73 4.48
N ALA A 243 -11.38 0.78 5.02
CA ALA A 243 -10.18 1.09 5.78
C ALA A 243 -8.94 1.09 4.89
N VAL A 244 -8.06 2.08 5.08
CA VAL A 244 -6.67 2.01 4.63
C VAL A 244 -5.83 1.51 5.80
N SER A 245 -5.48 0.22 5.74
CA SER A 245 -4.62 -0.42 6.73
C SER A 245 -3.15 -0.15 6.41
N PHE A 246 -2.36 0.36 7.35
CA PHE A 246 -0.94 0.59 7.10
C PHE A 246 -0.05 0.17 8.26
N ALA A 247 1.12 -0.36 7.89
CA ALA A 247 2.14 -0.84 8.79
C ALA A 247 3.52 -0.76 8.10
N PRO A 248 4.62 -0.63 8.87
CA PRO A 248 5.95 -0.62 8.29
C PRO A 248 6.25 -2.00 7.66
N ARG A 249 7.27 -2.06 6.80
CA ARG A 249 7.82 -3.35 6.37
C ARG A 249 8.31 -4.12 7.61
N ASP A 250 7.61 -5.21 7.90
CA ASP A 250 7.75 -5.96 9.14
C ASP A 250 9.02 -6.82 9.17
N THR A 251 9.46 -7.21 10.37
CA THR A 251 10.52 -8.22 10.57
C THR A 251 10.09 -9.62 10.15
N HIS A 252 8.77 -9.90 10.11
CA HIS A 252 8.19 -11.14 9.59
C HIS A 252 7.82 -11.05 8.09
N GLU A 253 8.36 -10.03 7.42
CA GLU A 253 8.49 -9.84 5.96
C GLU A 253 7.20 -9.71 5.12
N ALA A 254 5.99 -10.03 5.63
CA ALA A 254 4.81 -10.16 4.75
C ALA A 254 3.44 -9.65 5.27
N GLN A 255 3.31 -8.98 6.42
CA GLN A 255 2.00 -8.63 7.00
C GLN A 255 1.06 -7.85 6.04
N VAL A 256 1.54 -6.72 5.51
CA VAL A 256 0.80 -5.92 4.52
C VAL A 256 0.62 -6.68 3.20
N GLN A 257 1.60 -7.49 2.80
CA GLN A 257 1.50 -8.33 1.59
C GLN A 257 0.35 -9.33 1.69
N PHE A 258 0.14 -9.97 2.85
CA PHE A 258 -1.01 -10.85 3.08
C PHE A 258 -2.34 -10.10 2.92
N ALA A 259 -2.45 -8.88 3.46
CA ALA A 259 -3.67 -8.07 3.31
C ALA A 259 -3.97 -7.78 1.82
N LEU A 260 -2.94 -7.33 1.08
CA LEU A 260 -3.05 -7.03 -0.35
C LEU A 260 -3.40 -8.27 -1.18
N GLU A 261 -2.80 -9.41 -0.86
CA GLU A 261 -3.05 -10.69 -1.54
C GLU A 261 -4.50 -11.18 -1.36
N ARG A 262 -5.08 -10.92 -0.19
CA ARG A 262 -6.48 -11.22 0.14
C ARG A 262 -7.48 -10.24 -0.47
N GLY A 263 -7.00 -9.15 -1.05
CA GLY A 263 -7.81 -8.11 -1.66
C GLY A 263 -8.36 -7.07 -0.67
N VAL A 264 -7.60 -6.79 0.39
CA VAL A 264 -7.89 -5.80 1.43
C VAL A 264 -7.00 -4.57 1.21
N PRO A 265 -7.54 -3.33 1.23
CA PRO A 265 -6.73 -2.13 1.02
C PRO A 265 -5.67 -1.97 2.10
N ALA A 266 -4.40 -1.92 1.70
CA ALA A 266 -3.30 -1.68 2.61
C ALA A 266 -2.14 -0.94 1.93
N ILE A 267 -1.26 -0.34 2.73
CA ILE A 267 -0.05 0.35 2.26
C ILE A 267 1.11 0.12 3.23
N ILE A 268 2.33 0.09 2.72
CA ILE A 268 3.52 0.11 3.57
C ILE A 268 3.73 1.54 4.05
N GLY A 269 3.85 1.73 5.36
CA GLY A 269 4.08 3.05 5.91
C GLY A 269 4.25 3.05 7.41
N ILE A 270 4.78 4.16 7.94
CA ILE A 270 5.00 4.35 9.37
C ILE A 270 4.63 5.78 9.76
N MET A 271 4.14 5.96 10.98
CA MET A 271 4.13 7.29 11.60
C MET A 271 5.53 7.59 12.11
N GLY A 272 6.25 8.42 11.36
CA GLY A 272 7.62 8.82 11.65
C GLY A 272 7.73 10.29 12.06
N SER A 273 8.59 11.00 11.36
CA SER A 273 8.73 12.46 11.37
C SER A 273 7.94 13.19 10.28
N ARG A 274 7.40 12.46 9.28
CA ARG A 274 6.64 13.02 8.16
C ARG A 274 5.14 12.80 8.28
N ARG A 275 4.36 13.71 7.69
CA ARG A 275 2.90 13.58 7.50
C ARG A 275 2.61 12.32 6.69
N LEU A 276 1.51 11.64 7.04
CA LEU A 276 0.93 10.60 6.21
C LEU A 276 0.45 11.22 4.89
N PRO A 277 0.57 10.52 3.74
CA PRO A 277 0.32 11.08 2.40
C PRO A 277 -1.19 11.24 2.08
N TYR A 278 -1.95 11.70 3.06
CA TYR A 278 -3.38 11.97 3.02
C TYR A 278 -3.65 13.46 3.27
N PRO A 279 -4.72 14.02 2.67
CA PRO A 279 -5.12 15.40 2.93
C PRO A 279 -5.67 15.52 4.35
N ALA A 280 -5.84 16.75 4.84
CA ALA A 280 -6.54 16.94 6.09
C ALA A 280 -8.02 16.56 5.94
N ARG A 281 -8.64 16.09 7.02
CA ARG A 281 -10.07 15.69 7.05
C ARG A 281 -10.39 14.55 6.05
N ALA A 282 -9.52 13.55 5.94
CA ALA A 282 -9.62 12.41 5.04
C ALA A 282 -10.44 11.23 5.60
N PHE A 283 -10.41 11.00 6.91
CA PHE A 283 -11.01 9.80 7.52
C PHE A 283 -12.13 10.14 8.49
N ASP A 284 -13.19 9.34 8.51
CA ASP A 284 -14.28 9.40 9.51
C ASP A 284 -13.87 8.68 10.80
N LEU A 285 -12.99 7.69 10.68
CA LEU A 285 -12.55 6.82 11.78
C LEU A 285 -11.03 6.61 11.74
N ALA A 286 -10.38 6.70 12.89
CA ALA A 286 -8.99 6.27 13.07
C ALA A 286 -8.95 5.14 14.12
N HIS A 287 -8.20 4.09 13.84
CA HIS A 287 -8.14 2.89 14.67
C HIS A 287 -6.70 2.46 14.93
N CYS A 288 -6.45 2.07 16.18
CA CYS A 288 -5.23 1.37 16.60
C CYS A 288 -5.62 0.25 17.56
N SER A 289 -5.16 -0.96 17.25
CA SER A 289 -5.25 -2.10 18.18
C SER A 289 -3.84 -2.64 18.43
N ARG A 290 -3.30 -2.40 19.63
CA ARG A 290 -1.92 -2.74 20.02
C ARG A 290 -0.86 -2.31 18.98
N CYS A 291 -1.02 -1.15 18.37
CA CYS A 291 -0.16 -0.69 17.28
C CYS A 291 1.27 -0.28 17.70
N LEU A 292 1.57 -0.28 19.01
CA LEU A 292 2.87 0.11 19.60
C LEU A 292 3.32 1.54 19.25
N ILE A 293 2.38 2.40 18.85
CA ILE A 293 2.64 3.82 18.61
C ILE A 293 2.61 4.55 19.97
N PRO A 294 3.68 5.25 20.35
CA PRO A 294 3.72 5.96 21.61
C PRO A 294 2.98 7.30 21.48
N TRP A 295 1.65 7.25 21.50
CA TRP A 295 0.75 8.39 21.20
C TRP A 295 1.02 9.68 21.99
N PHE A 296 1.55 9.56 23.21
CA PHE A 296 1.84 10.69 24.08
C PHE A 296 3.26 11.27 23.93
N LYS A 297 4.17 10.57 23.22
CA LYS A 297 5.56 11.04 23.05
C LYS A 297 5.66 12.16 22.02
N ASN A 298 6.81 12.85 22.02
CA ASN A 298 7.11 13.96 21.10
C ASN A 298 6.01 15.03 21.16
N ASP A 299 5.58 15.41 22.37
CA ASP A 299 4.50 16.38 22.58
C ASP A 299 3.16 16.02 21.91
N GLY A 300 2.88 14.72 21.76
CA GLY A 300 1.63 14.23 21.18
C GLY A 300 1.57 14.28 19.65
N LEU A 301 2.72 14.43 18.99
CA LEU A 301 2.83 14.64 17.54
C LEU A 301 2.11 13.59 16.68
N TYR A 302 2.12 12.32 17.10
CA TYR A 302 1.41 11.26 16.38
C TYR A 302 -0.10 11.42 16.47
N LEU A 303 -0.62 11.87 17.61
CA LEU A 303 -2.04 12.13 17.76
C LEU A 303 -2.46 13.43 17.06
N MET A 304 -1.56 14.40 16.92
CA MET A 304 -1.76 15.58 16.07
C MET A 304 -1.86 15.20 14.59
N GLU A 305 -1.09 14.22 14.13
CA GLU A 305 -1.21 13.73 12.75
C GLU A 305 -2.53 13.01 12.52
N VAL A 306 -2.98 12.21 13.50
CA VAL A 306 -4.34 11.64 13.48
C VAL A 306 -5.37 12.75 13.47
N ASP A 307 -5.22 13.79 14.29
CA ASP A 307 -6.11 14.96 14.28
C ASP A 307 -6.15 15.62 12.90
N ARG A 308 -5.02 15.84 12.23
CA ARG A 308 -4.99 16.42 10.89
C ARG A 308 -5.84 15.61 9.91
N VAL A 309 -5.63 14.29 9.84
CA VAL A 309 -6.30 13.43 8.84
C VAL A 309 -7.72 13.03 9.25
N LEU A 310 -8.09 13.12 10.53
CA LEU A 310 -9.42 12.82 11.01
C LEU A 310 -10.37 14.00 10.75
N ARG A 311 -11.57 13.69 10.26
CA ARG A 311 -12.62 14.68 10.02
C ARG A 311 -13.14 15.26 11.32
N PRO A 312 -13.64 16.52 11.30
CA PRO A 312 -14.37 17.05 12.44
C PRO A 312 -15.59 16.17 12.75
N GLY A 313 -15.78 15.83 14.02
CA GLY A 313 -16.77 14.85 14.46
C GLY A 313 -16.35 13.38 14.30
N GLY A 314 -15.21 13.10 13.65
CA GLY A 314 -14.69 11.76 13.48
C GLY A 314 -14.20 11.13 14.78
N TYR A 315 -14.10 9.80 14.78
CA TYR A 315 -13.77 9.02 15.98
C TYR A 315 -12.34 8.48 15.93
N TRP A 316 -11.69 8.43 17.08
CA TRP A 316 -10.46 7.68 17.27
C TRP A 316 -10.67 6.56 18.29
N ILE A 317 -10.30 5.34 17.90
CA ILE A 317 -10.42 4.13 18.71
C ILE A 317 -9.02 3.62 19.06
N LEU A 318 -8.74 3.51 20.35
CA LEU A 318 -7.57 2.83 20.87
C LEU A 318 -7.99 1.55 21.59
N SER A 319 -7.36 0.44 21.23
CA SER A 319 -7.58 -0.87 21.84
C SER A 319 -6.29 -1.58 22.24
N GLY A 320 -6.33 -2.23 23.41
CA GLY A 320 -5.16 -2.85 24.05
C GLY A 320 -4.37 -1.87 24.92
N PRO A 321 -3.14 -2.22 25.36
CA PRO A 321 -2.40 -1.42 26.34
C PRO A 321 -2.27 0.05 25.89
N PRO A 322 -2.50 1.01 26.79
CA PRO A 322 -2.78 0.83 28.22
C PRO A 322 -4.27 0.61 28.57
N ILE A 323 -5.20 0.65 27.61
CA ILE A 323 -6.64 0.55 27.89
C ILE A 323 -6.97 -0.77 28.59
N ASN A 324 -7.78 -0.71 29.65
CA ASN A 324 -8.14 -1.84 30.51
C ASN A 324 -6.96 -2.46 31.29
N TRP A 325 -5.92 -1.66 31.59
CA TRP A 325 -4.75 -2.12 32.36
C TRP A 325 -5.09 -2.72 33.72
N LYS A 326 -6.14 -2.23 34.39
CA LYS A 326 -6.57 -2.75 35.71
C LYS A 326 -6.86 -4.25 35.69
N GLN A 327 -7.32 -4.77 34.55
CA GLN A 327 -7.60 -6.19 34.36
C GLN A 327 -6.38 -7.00 33.90
N TYR A 328 -5.50 -6.40 33.09
CA TYR A 328 -4.50 -7.15 32.32
C TYR A 328 -3.03 -6.84 32.61
N TRP A 329 -2.70 -5.92 33.51
CA TRP A 329 -1.32 -5.48 33.76
C TRP A 329 -0.34 -6.64 33.97
N ARG A 330 -0.74 -7.68 34.72
CA ARG A 330 0.07 -8.89 34.97
C ARG A 330 0.40 -9.64 33.68
N GLY A 331 -0.58 -9.77 32.79
CA GLY A 331 -0.43 -10.47 31.51
C GLY A 331 0.39 -9.70 30.48
N TRP A 332 0.66 -8.41 30.72
CA TRP A 332 1.51 -7.59 29.87
C TRP A 332 2.92 -7.40 30.44
N GLU A 333 3.23 -8.03 31.58
CA GLU A 333 4.53 -7.91 32.26
C GLU A 333 4.91 -6.45 32.56
N ARG A 334 3.90 -5.63 32.93
CA ARG A 334 4.02 -4.20 33.21
C ARG A 334 3.38 -3.84 34.54
N THR A 335 3.79 -2.72 35.13
CA THR A 335 3.26 -2.23 36.40
C THR A 335 1.95 -1.45 36.21
N GLU A 336 1.11 -1.43 37.25
CA GLU A 336 -0.11 -0.62 37.24
C GLU A 336 0.20 0.87 37.07
N GLU A 337 1.26 1.35 37.74
CA GLU A 337 1.70 2.74 37.70
C GLU A 337 2.16 3.16 36.31
N ASP A 338 2.92 2.31 35.61
CA ASP A 338 3.40 2.65 34.27
C ASP A 338 2.27 2.69 33.24
N LEU A 339 1.30 1.77 33.32
CA LEU A 339 0.17 1.70 32.39
C LEU A 339 -0.81 2.82 32.66
N LYS A 340 -1.07 3.12 33.93
CA LYS A 340 -1.89 4.26 34.32
C LYS A 340 -1.25 5.55 33.81
N LYS A 341 0.05 5.76 34.04
CA LYS A 341 0.76 6.95 33.57
C LYS A 341 0.70 7.09 32.06
N GLU A 342 0.86 6.00 31.32
CA GLU A 342 0.73 5.98 29.87
C GLU A 342 -0.69 6.37 29.43
N GLN A 343 -1.73 5.78 30.03
CA GLN A 343 -3.11 6.13 29.73
C GLN A 343 -3.42 7.60 30.04
N ASP A 344 -3.05 8.08 31.23
CA ASP A 344 -3.24 9.48 31.65
C ASP A 344 -2.56 10.44 30.65
N SER A 345 -1.34 10.11 30.21
CA SER A 345 -0.59 10.93 29.25
C SER A 345 -1.28 10.99 27.88
N ILE A 346 -1.85 9.86 27.42
CA ILE A 346 -2.62 9.82 26.16
C ILE A 346 -3.90 10.66 26.30
N GLU A 347 -4.60 10.53 27.43
CA GLU A 347 -5.80 11.31 27.71
C GLU A 347 -5.51 12.81 27.78
N ASP A 348 -4.37 13.20 28.35
CA ASP A 348 -3.96 14.61 28.42
C ASP A 348 -3.61 15.18 27.05
N VAL A 349 -2.95 14.41 26.17
CA VAL A 349 -2.76 14.81 24.77
C VAL A 349 -4.11 14.97 24.07
N ALA A 350 -5.02 14.00 24.19
CA ALA A 350 -6.35 14.09 23.56
C ALA A 350 -7.14 15.33 24.06
N LYS A 351 -7.13 15.61 25.37
CA LYS A 351 -7.71 16.84 25.94
C LYS A 351 -7.04 18.09 25.39
N SER A 352 -5.72 18.08 25.23
CA SER A 352 -4.96 19.21 24.66
C SER A 352 -5.31 19.47 23.19
N LEU A 353 -5.78 18.45 22.46
CA LEU A 353 -6.32 18.56 21.10
C LEU A 353 -7.81 18.93 21.08
N CYS A 354 -8.40 19.23 22.24
CA CYS A 354 -9.82 19.54 22.42
C CYS A 354 -10.76 18.36 22.08
N TRP A 355 -10.26 17.12 22.12
CA TRP A 355 -11.08 15.94 21.89
C TRP A 355 -11.90 15.57 23.11
N LYS A 356 -13.08 15.01 22.87
CA LYS A 356 -13.96 14.48 23.91
C LYS A 356 -13.82 12.97 24.00
N LYS A 357 -13.64 12.43 25.21
CA LYS A 357 -13.76 10.98 25.44
C LYS A 357 -15.23 10.59 25.39
N VAL A 358 -15.60 9.74 24.45
CA VAL A 358 -16.99 9.30 24.22
C VAL A 358 -17.33 8.16 25.18
N THR A 359 -16.46 7.14 25.23
CA THR A 359 -16.67 5.96 26.08
C THR A 359 -15.37 5.20 26.31
N GLU A 360 -15.31 4.46 27.41
CA GLU A 360 -14.33 3.42 27.65
C GLU A 360 -15.08 2.19 28.16
N LYS A 361 -14.96 1.07 27.44
CA LYS A 361 -15.67 -0.17 27.78
C LYS A 361 -14.81 -1.38 27.42
N GLY A 362 -14.43 -2.14 28.44
CA GLY A 362 -13.50 -3.27 28.27
C GLY A 362 -12.23 -2.78 27.58
N ASP A 363 -11.85 -3.43 26.49
CA ASP A 363 -10.61 -3.17 25.77
C ASP A 363 -10.69 -2.02 24.75
N LEU A 364 -11.75 -1.21 24.80
CA LEU A 364 -12.02 -0.12 23.88
C LEU A 364 -12.06 1.21 24.61
N SER A 365 -11.31 2.19 24.12
CA SER A 365 -11.51 3.60 24.45
C SER A 365 -11.70 4.39 23.17
N ILE A 366 -12.74 5.24 23.16
CA ILE A 366 -13.17 6.00 21.98
C ILE A 366 -13.20 7.48 22.32
N TRP A 367 -12.56 8.29 21.48
CA TRP A 367 -12.60 9.74 21.51
C TRP A 367 -13.22 10.28 20.22
N GLN A 368 -13.73 11.50 20.29
CA GLN A 368 -14.30 12.22 19.17
C GLN A 368 -13.61 13.57 19.02
N LYS A 369 -13.16 13.85 17.79
CA LYS A 369 -12.64 15.16 17.40
C LYS A 369 -13.78 16.19 17.37
N PRO A 370 -13.59 17.44 17.83
CA PRO A 370 -14.64 18.44 17.79
C PRO A 370 -15.11 18.73 16.36
N LEU A 371 -16.37 19.17 16.23
CA LEU A 371 -16.97 19.55 14.95
C LEU A 371 -16.31 20.80 14.33
N ASN A 372 -15.78 21.69 15.16
CA ASN A 372 -15.07 22.90 14.72
C ASN A 372 -14.15 23.41 15.85
N HIS A 373 -13.47 24.54 15.61
CA HIS A 373 -12.51 25.11 16.56
C HIS A 373 -13.08 26.23 17.44
N ILE A 374 -14.39 26.50 17.45
CA ILE A 374 -14.97 27.63 18.20
C ILE A 374 -14.65 27.52 19.70
N GLU A 375 -14.96 26.38 20.32
CA GLU A 375 -14.68 26.15 21.74
C GLU A 375 -13.20 25.91 21.99
N CYS A 376 -12.53 25.18 21.09
CA CYS A 376 -11.10 24.90 21.21
C CYS A 376 -10.27 26.18 21.25
N LYS A 377 -10.57 27.16 20.38
CA LYS A 377 -9.92 28.48 20.40
C LYS A 377 -10.08 29.20 21.74
N LYS A 378 -11.26 29.13 22.37
CA LYS A 378 -11.50 29.71 23.71
C LYS A 378 -10.64 29.00 24.77
N LEU A 379 -10.58 27.67 24.75
CA LEU A 379 -9.71 26.91 25.66
C LEU A 379 -8.23 27.26 25.47
N LYS A 380 -7.80 27.48 24.22
CA LYS A 380 -6.42 27.83 23.87
C LYS A 380 -6.02 29.26 24.23
N GLN A 381 -6.95 30.16 24.47
CA GLN A 381 -6.65 31.48 25.04
C GLN A 381 -6.07 31.34 26.46
N ASN A 382 -6.57 30.37 27.25
CA ASN A 382 -6.14 30.12 28.62
C ASN A 382 -4.96 29.13 28.70
N ASN A 383 -4.91 28.13 27.82
CA ASN A 383 -3.81 27.16 27.75
C ASN A 383 -3.26 27.06 26.33
N LYS A 384 -2.15 27.75 26.07
CA LYS A 384 -1.62 27.95 24.71
C LYS A 384 -0.92 26.74 24.08
N SER A 385 -0.74 25.64 24.82
CA SER A 385 0.02 24.47 24.33
C SER A 385 -0.89 23.27 24.05
N PRO A 386 -0.77 22.59 22.90
CA PRO A 386 -0.11 23.05 21.67
C PRO A 386 -0.87 24.24 21.01
N PRO A 387 -0.19 25.12 20.26
CA PRO A 387 -0.83 26.19 19.50
C PRO A 387 -1.56 25.66 18.26
N ILE A 388 -2.38 26.49 17.61
CA ILE A 388 -2.92 26.20 16.27
C ILE A 388 -1.85 26.58 15.23
N CYS A 389 -1.64 25.74 14.23
CA CYS A 389 -0.63 25.97 13.19
C CYS A 389 -0.95 27.23 12.37
N SER A 390 0.09 27.92 11.92
CA SER A 390 -0.01 29.04 10.99
C SER A 390 0.02 28.63 9.52
N SER A 391 0.19 27.34 9.21
CA SER A 391 0.39 26.85 7.85
C SER A 391 -0.83 27.08 6.96
N ASP A 392 -0.58 27.59 5.75
CA ASP A 392 -1.62 27.95 4.77
C ASP A 392 -2.29 26.76 4.08
N ASN A 393 -1.67 25.56 4.11
CA ASN A 393 -2.22 24.37 3.45
C ASN A 393 -2.11 23.11 4.31
N ALA A 394 -3.25 22.72 4.90
CA ALA A 394 -3.40 21.52 5.71
C ALA A 394 -3.41 20.21 4.89
N ASP A 395 -3.75 20.28 3.61
CA ASP A 395 -3.88 19.11 2.73
C ASP A 395 -2.55 18.67 2.12
N PHE A 396 -1.56 19.55 2.07
CA PHE A 396 -0.24 19.21 1.58
C PHE A 396 0.49 18.30 2.58
N ALA A 397 0.88 17.12 2.12
CA ALA A 397 1.46 16.07 2.97
C ALA A 397 2.68 15.35 2.37
N TRP A 398 2.91 15.40 1.06
CA TRP A 398 4.03 14.70 0.43
C TRP A 398 5.38 15.23 0.92
N TYR A 399 6.16 14.36 1.57
CA TYR A 399 7.44 14.70 2.23
C TYR A 399 7.42 15.93 3.15
N LYS A 400 6.25 16.26 3.71
CA LYS A 400 6.13 17.34 4.70
C LYS A 400 6.36 16.79 6.09
N ASP A 401 7.19 17.49 6.86
CA ASP A 401 7.43 17.14 8.26
C ASP A 401 6.18 17.38 9.13
N LEU A 402 6.08 16.61 10.21
CA LEU A 402 5.08 16.80 11.25
C LEU A 402 5.37 18.09 12.02
N GLU A 403 4.30 18.80 12.41
CA GLU A 403 4.38 20.06 13.15
C GLU A 403 3.72 19.88 14.53
N THR A 404 4.35 20.39 15.59
CA THR A 404 3.84 20.30 16.98
C THR A 404 2.75 21.35 17.25
N CYS A 405 1.70 21.35 16.44
CA CYS A 405 0.56 22.27 16.52
C CYS A 405 -0.73 21.62 15.99
N ILE A 406 -1.88 22.17 16.39
CA ILE A 406 -3.19 21.71 15.92
C ILE A 406 -3.43 22.25 14.52
N THR A 407 -3.75 21.37 13.57
CA THR A 407 -4.04 21.78 12.19
C THR A 407 -5.31 22.65 12.17
N PRO A 408 -5.28 23.85 11.57
CA PRO A 408 -6.45 24.71 11.52
C PRO A 408 -7.60 24.05 10.74
N LEU A 409 -8.80 24.10 11.32
CA LEU A 409 -10.03 23.75 10.64
C LEU A 409 -10.62 24.99 9.95
N PRO A 410 -11.34 24.83 8.82
CA PRO A 410 -12.07 25.94 8.21
C PRO A 410 -13.02 26.60 9.20
N GLU A 411 -13.11 27.93 9.16
CA GLU A 411 -13.98 28.68 10.08
C GLU A 411 -15.45 28.31 9.90
N THR A 412 -16.17 28.34 11.03
CA THR A 412 -17.63 28.17 11.14
C THR A 412 -18.21 29.27 12.02
N HIS A 413 -19.49 29.57 11.84
CA HIS A 413 -20.19 30.59 12.65
C HIS A 413 -21.05 29.97 13.76
N ASN A 414 -21.59 28.77 13.54
CA ASN A 414 -22.40 28.05 14.51
C ASN A 414 -21.55 26.95 15.21
N PRO A 415 -21.61 26.83 16.55
CA PRO A 415 -21.01 25.71 17.29
C PRO A 415 -21.39 24.32 16.80
N ASP A 416 -22.58 24.15 16.22
CA ASP A 416 -23.06 22.85 15.75
C ASP A 416 -22.62 22.51 14.30
N ASP A 417 -22.02 23.46 13.58
CA ASP A 417 -21.58 23.24 12.20
C ASP A 417 -20.30 22.39 12.16
N SER A 418 -20.26 21.43 11.24
CA SER A 418 -19.04 20.70 10.91
C SER A 418 -18.10 21.56 10.06
N ALA A 419 -16.88 21.78 10.56
CA ALA A 419 -15.87 22.59 9.91
C ALA A 419 -15.41 21.96 8.59
N GLY A 420 -15.64 22.68 7.50
CA GLY A 420 -15.42 22.15 6.16
C GLY A 420 -16.70 21.86 5.41
N GLY A 421 -17.84 21.75 6.11
CA GLY A 421 -19.14 21.40 5.55
C GLY A 421 -19.52 19.95 5.91
N ALA A 422 -20.82 19.70 6.06
CA ALA A 422 -21.35 18.36 6.25
C ALA A 422 -21.19 17.52 4.97
N LEU A 423 -21.10 16.20 5.14
CA LEU A 423 -21.07 15.24 4.04
C LEU A 423 -22.37 14.43 4.08
N GLU A 424 -22.87 14.07 2.91
CA GLU A 424 -23.98 13.11 2.80
C GLU A 424 -23.55 11.73 3.34
N ASP A 425 -24.52 10.93 3.75
CA ASP A 425 -24.29 9.55 4.17
C ASP A 425 -24.00 8.64 2.96
N TRP A 426 -23.28 7.55 3.21
CA TRP A 426 -23.03 6.53 2.20
C TRP A 426 -24.33 5.78 1.85
N PRO A 427 -24.63 5.51 0.56
CA PRO A 427 -23.79 5.65 -0.63
C PRO A 427 -23.92 6.95 -1.42
N ASP A 428 -24.88 7.82 -1.10
CA ASP A 428 -25.17 9.04 -1.86
C ASP A 428 -23.98 10.00 -1.89
N ARG A 429 -23.18 9.98 -0.81
CA ARG A 429 -21.89 10.66 -0.68
C ARG A 429 -20.96 10.53 -1.90
N ALA A 430 -20.97 9.40 -2.60
CA ALA A 430 -20.09 9.18 -3.75
C ALA A 430 -20.35 10.13 -4.93
N PHE A 431 -21.57 10.65 -5.03
CA PHE A 431 -22.07 11.47 -6.15
C PHE A 431 -22.54 12.86 -5.71
N ALA A 432 -22.64 13.11 -4.40
CA ALA A 432 -22.87 14.45 -3.85
C ALA A 432 -21.70 15.40 -4.16
N VAL A 433 -21.99 16.68 -4.37
CA VAL A 433 -20.96 17.70 -4.63
C VAL A 433 -20.15 17.93 -3.35
N PRO A 434 -18.83 17.67 -3.34
CA PRO A 434 -17.98 17.83 -2.17
C PRO A 434 -17.96 19.27 -1.63
N PRO A 435 -17.95 19.47 -0.30
CA PRO A 435 -17.86 20.80 0.30
C PRO A 435 -16.65 21.63 -0.15
N ARG A 436 -15.50 21.00 -0.43
CA ARG A 436 -14.33 21.69 -1.00
C ARG A 436 -14.62 22.38 -2.34
N ILE A 437 -15.49 21.78 -3.16
CA ILE A 437 -15.93 22.36 -4.44
C ILE A 437 -16.94 23.47 -4.18
N ILE A 438 -17.92 23.26 -3.29
CA ILE A 438 -18.93 24.27 -2.94
C ILE A 438 -18.28 25.55 -2.40
N ARG A 439 -17.24 25.41 -1.58
CA ARG A 439 -16.50 26.54 -0.98
C ARG A 439 -15.45 27.18 -1.90
N GLY A 440 -15.28 26.67 -3.13
CA GLY A 440 -14.30 27.20 -4.08
C GLY A 440 -12.83 26.98 -3.68
N THR A 441 -12.54 25.98 -2.84
CA THR A 441 -11.16 25.68 -2.40
C THR A 441 -10.32 24.97 -3.47
N ILE A 442 -10.97 24.40 -4.49
CA ILE A 442 -10.31 23.83 -5.66
C ILE A 442 -10.48 24.82 -6.82
N PRO A 443 -9.40 25.48 -7.28
CA PRO A 443 -9.47 26.44 -8.38
C PRO A 443 -10.11 25.85 -9.63
N ASP A 444 -10.91 26.67 -10.31
CA ASP A 444 -11.61 26.33 -11.57
C ASP A 444 -12.56 25.12 -11.50
N MET A 445 -12.92 24.67 -10.29
CA MET A 445 -13.87 23.58 -10.09
C MET A 445 -15.17 24.11 -9.48
N ASN A 446 -16.30 23.66 -10.01
CA ASN A 446 -17.63 24.01 -9.52
C ASN A 446 -18.55 22.78 -9.55
N ALA A 447 -19.78 22.94 -9.05
CA ALA A 447 -20.75 21.85 -8.97
C ALA A 447 -21.12 21.27 -10.35
N GLU A 448 -21.11 22.09 -11.41
CA GLU A 448 -21.42 21.66 -12.77
C GLU A 448 -20.32 20.76 -13.33
N LYS A 449 -19.07 21.22 -13.32
CA LYS A 449 -17.90 20.44 -13.74
C LYS A 449 -17.75 19.11 -13.00
N PHE A 450 -18.08 19.09 -11.70
CA PHE A 450 -18.09 17.85 -10.93
C PHE A 450 -19.15 16.85 -11.44
N ARG A 451 -20.35 17.33 -11.79
CA ARG A 451 -21.40 16.47 -12.36
C ARG A 451 -21.06 15.99 -13.77
N GLU A 452 -20.44 16.86 -14.57
CA GLU A 452 -19.90 16.49 -15.88
C GLU A 452 -18.85 15.38 -15.78
N ASP A 453 -17.91 15.47 -14.82
CA ASP A 453 -16.92 14.41 -14.56
C ASP A 453 -17.60 13.05 -14.28
N ASN A 454 -18.67 13.05 -13.48
CA ASN A 454 -19.42 11.83 -13.20
C ASN A 454 -20.07 11.22 -14.45
N GLU A 455 -20.68 12.03 -15.31
CA GLU A 455 -21.29 11.52 -16.56
C GLU A 455 -20.22 11.05 -17.56
N VAL A 456 -19.09 11.77 -17.67
CA VAL A 456 -17.95 11.34 -18.50
C VAL A 456 -17.42 9.99 -18.05
N TRP A 457 -17.23 9.78 -16.74
CA TRP A 457 -16.72 8.50 -16.24
C TRP A 457 -17.72 7.36 -16.39
N LYS A 458 -19.01 7.63 -16.28
CA LYS A 458 -20.07 6.66 -16.55
C LYS A 458 -20.04 6.20 -18.02
N GLU A 459 -19.86 7.12 -18.97
CA GLU A 459 -19.68 6.81 -20.39
C GLU A 459 -18.39 6.01 -20.63
N ARG A 460 -17.27 6.45 -20.05
CA ARG A 460 -15.96 5.78 -20.18
C ARG A 460 -15.97 4.36 -19.64
N ILE A 461 -16.54 4.12 -18.47
CA ILE A 461 -16.67 2.76 -17.92
C ILE A 461 -17.57 1.90 -18.81
N ALA A 462 -18.63 2.46 -19.41
CA ALA A 462 -19.46 1.72 -20.35
C ALA A 462 -18.69 1.32 -21.63
N HIS A 463 -17.79 2.18 -22.10
CA HIS A 463 -16.87 1.85 -23.21
C HIS A 463 -15.82 0.82 -22.80
N TYR A 464 -15.19 0.99 -21.64
CA TYR A 464 -14.16 0.07 -21.12
C TYR A 464 -14.66 -1.36 -20.98
N LYS A 465 -15.92 -1.58 -20.65
CA LYS A 465 -16.51 -2.93 -20.65
C LYS A 465 -16.48 -3.63 -22.01
N LYS A 466 -16.57 -2.88 -23.10
CA LYS A 466 -16.59 -3.46 -24.45
C LYS A 466 -15.19 -3.96 -24.84
N ILE A 467 -14.16 -3.22 -24.42
CA ILE A 467 -12.76 -3.50 -24.74
C ILE A 467 -12.04 -4.36 -23.68
N VAL A 468 -12.55 -4.38 -22.44
CA VAL A 468 -12.12 -5.23 -21.33
C VAL A 468 -13.35 -5.87 -20.67
N PRO A 469 -13.91 -6.94 -21.26
CA PRO A 469 -15.11 -7.60 -20.75
C PRO A 469 -14.98 -8.09 -19.31
N GLU A 470 -13.77 -8.45 -18.86
CA GLU A 470 -13.45 -8.93 -17.52
C GLU A 470 -13.80 -7.91 -16.42
N LEU A 471 -13.88 -6.61 -16.76
CA LEU A 471 -14.25 -5.54 -15.86
C LEU A 471 -15.62 -5.79 -15.20
N SER A 472 -16.57 -6.37 -15.93
CA SER A 472 -17.91 -6.70 -15.40
C SER A 472 -18.03 -8.09 -14.78
N HIS A 473 -17.02 -8.95 -14.90
CA HIS A 473 -17.09 -10.36 -14.46
C HIS A 473 -16.47 -10.60 -13.07
N GLY A 474 -16.13 -9.54 -12.34
CA GLY A 474 -15.55 -9.64 -11.00
C GLY A 474 -14.14 -10.24 -10.98
N ARG A 475 -13.39 -10.13 -12.10
CA ARG A 475 -11.99 -10.57 -12.17
C ARG A 475 -11.07 -9.66 -11.35
N PHE A 476 -11.32 -8.35 -11.36
CA PHE A 476 -10.46 -7.36 -10.73
C PHE A 476 -10.97 -7.03 -9.33
N ARG A 477 -10.12 -7.18 -8.31
CA ARG A 477 -10.42 -6.81 -6.93
C ARG A 477 -9.63 -5.58 -6.51
N ASN A 478 -8.31 -5.62 -6.69
CA ASN A 478 -7.39 -4.55 -6.38
C ASN A 478 -7.15 -3.71 -7.64
N ILE A 479 -7.70 -2.51 -7.68
CA ILE A 479 -7.53 -1.61 -8.81
C ILE A 479 -6.75 -0.38 -8.35
N MET A 480 -5.88 0.14 -9.21
CA MET A 480 -5.22 1.42 -9.01
C MET A 480 -5.61 2.38 -10.12
N ASP A 481 -5.96 3.61 -9.77
CA ASP A 481 -6.05 4.72 -10.71
C ASP A 481 -4.89 5.67 -10.44
N MET A 482 -3.91 5.69 -11.35
CA MET A 482 -2.64 6.39 -11.13
C MET A 482 -2.75 7.92 -11.26
N ASN A 483 -3.85 8.41 -11.85
CA ASN A 483 -4.15 9.83 -11.97
C ASN A 483 -5.66 10.08 -11.81
N ALA A 484 -6.13 9.95 -10.57
CA ALA A 484 -7.55 9.84 -10.27
C ALA A 484 -8.34 11.15 -10.38
N PHE A 485 -7.66 12.30 -10.41
CA PHE A 485 -8.30 13.62 -10.43
C PHE A 485 -9.41 13.76 -9.37
N LEU A 486 -10.69 13.75 -9.73
CA LEU A 486 -11.81 13.85 -8.78
C LEU A 486 -12.32 12.50 -8.25
N GLY A 487 -11.75 11.37 -8.69
CA GLY A 487 -12.15 10.01 -8.31
C GLY A 487 -13.37 9.47 -9.08
N GLY A 488 -13.73 10.07 -10.22
CA GLY A 488 -14.91 9.67 -11.00
C GLY A 488 -14.83 8.25 -11.57
N PHE A 489 -13.61 7.77 -11.89
CA PHE A 489 -13.37 6.37 -12.25
C PHE A 489 -13.81 5.43 -11.13
N ALA A 490 -13.31 5.64 -9.91
CA ALA A 490 -13.66 4.82 -8.75
C ALA A 490 -15.14 4.89 -8.39
N ALA A 491 -15.75 6.08 -8.46
CA ALA A 491 -17.19 6.24 -8.23
C ALA A 491 -18.02 5.44 -9.25
N SER A 492 -17.60 5.41 -10.52
CA SER A 492 -18.27 4.63 -11.58
C SER A 492 -18.05 3.11 -11.46
N MET A 493 -17.09 2.68 -10.64
CA MET A 493 -16.75 1.29 -10.35
C MET A 493 -17.43 0.74 -9.08
N LEU A 494 -18.17 1.55 -8.31
CA LEU A 494 -18.74 1.15 -7.01
C LEU A 494 -19.66 -0.07 -7.04
N LYS A 495 -20.29 -0.34 -8.19
CA LYS A 495 -21.18 -1.50 -8.37
C LYS A 495 -20.46 -2.84 -8.49
N TYR A 496 -19.14 -2.85 -8.59
CA TYR A 496 -18.33 -4.06 -8.65
C TYR A 496 -17.72 -4.36 -7.28
N PRO A 497 -17.45 -5.63 -6.96
CA PRO A 497 -16.79 -6.02 -5.72
C PRO A 497 -15.28 -5.71 -5.74
N SER A 498 -14.92 -4.48 -6.11
CA SER A 498 -13.55 -4.00 -6.28
C SER A 498 -13.31 -2.77 -5.40
N TRP A 499 -12.06 -2.50 -5.07
CA TRP A 499 -11.66 -1.23 -4.48
C TRP A 499 -10.61 -0.57 -5.37
N VAL A 500 -10.57 0.76 -5.33
CA VAL A 500 -9.65 1.55 -6.15
C VAL A 500 -8.73 2.35 -5.22
N MET A 501 -7.42 2.15 -5.36
CA MET A 501 -6.43 3.10 -4.86
C MET A 501 -6.41 4.31 -5.79
N ASN A 502 -7.04 5.40 -5.38
CA ASN A 502 -7.06 6.63 -6.16
C ASN A 502 -5.79 7.44 -5.89
N VAL A 503 -4.92 7.55 -6.87
CA VAL A 503 -3.67 8.30 -6.72
C VAL A 503 -3.81 9.69 -7.33
N VAL A 504 -3.45 10.72 -6.57
CA VAL A 504 -3.30 12.07 -7.10
C VAL A 504 -1.80 12.36 -7.20
N PRO A 505 -1.25 12.51 -8.41
CA PRO A 505 0.14 12.89 -8.60
C PRO A 505 0.48 14.18 -7.84
N VAL A 506 1.63 14.22 -7.18
CA VAL A 506 2.05 15.38 -6.38
C VAL A 506 2.18 16.65 -7.21
N ASP A 507 2.54 16.49 -8.49
CA ASP A 507 2.71 17.56 -9.47
C ASP A 507 1.43 17.88 -10.25
N ALA A 508 0.30 17.25 -9.91
CA ALA A 508 -0.97 17.60 -10.51
C ALA A 508 -1.27 19.08 -10.21
N GLU A 509 -1.74 19.81 -11.23
CA GLU A 509 -2.09 21.24 -11.10
C GLU A 509 -3.08 21.50 -9.97
N LYS A 510 -3.94 20.53 -9.68
CA LYS A 510 -5.00 20.62 -8.68
C LYS A 510 -4.85 19.50 -7.65
N GLN A 511 -4.75 19.88 -6.39
CA GLN A 511 -4.65 18.96 -5.25
C GLN A 511 -6.04 18.44 -4.88
N THR A 512 -6.53 17.47 -5.64
CA THR A 512 -7.92 16.98 -5.57
C THR A 512 -8.13 15.80 -4.62
N LEU A 513 -7.10 15.32 -3.92
CA LEU A 513 -7.23 14.15 -3.05
C LEU A 513 -8.23 14.38 -1.91
N GLY A 514 -8.33 15.62 -1.40
CA GLY A 514 -9.35 15.99 -0.42
C GLY A 514 -10.78 15.79 -0.93
N VAL A 515 -11.03 16.05 -2.21
CA VAL A 515 -12.33 15.80 -2.86
C VAL A 515 -12.63 14.31 -2.92
N ILE A 516 -11.66 13.49 -3.31
CA ILE A 516 -11.81 12.02 -3.37
C ILE A 516 -12.26 11.46 -2.02
N TYR A 517 -11.63 11.92 -0.94
CA TYR A 517 -12.01 11.52 0.41
C TYR A 517 -13.40 12.06 0.81
N GLU A 518 -13.75 13.30 0.48
CA GLU A 518 -15.09 13.85 0.73
C GLU A 518 -16.20 13.04 0.03
N ARG A 519 -15.90 12.38 -1.10
CA ARG A 519 -16.80 11.40 -1.77
C ARG A 519 -16.90 10.04 -1.06
N GLY A 520 -16.12 9.80 -0.01
CA GLY A 520 -16.09 8.51 0.68
C GLY A 520 -15.24 7.45 -0.02
N LEU A 521 -14.26 7.86 -0.83
CA LEU A 521 -13.29 7.01 -1.51
C LEU A 521 -11.91 7.11 -0.83
N ILE A 522 -11.04 6.12 -1.04
CA ILE A 522 -9.67 6.11 -0.51
C ILE A 522 -8.64 6.49 -1.58
N GLY A 523 -7.51 7.03 -1.15
CA GLY A 523 -6.44 7.41 -2.07
C GLY A 523 -5.18 7.91 -1.38
N THR A 524 -4.15 8.21 -2.16
CA THR A 524 -2.87 8.73 -1.66
C THR A 524 -2.24 9.70 -2.66
N TYR A 525 -1.37 10.58 -2.17
CA TYR A 525 -0.41 11.27 -3.03
C TYR A 525 0.72 10.34 -3.43
N GLN A 526 1.28 10.52 -4.64
CA GLN A 526 2.47 9.82 -5.11
C GLN A 526 3.23 10.66 -6.15
N ASP A 527 4.55 10.57 -6.13
CA ASP A 527 5.41 10.93 -7.27
C ASP A 527 5.76 9.66 -8.08
N TRP A 528 5.29 9.55 -9.32
CA TRP A 528 5.53 8.38 -10.15
C TRP A 528 6.97 8.28 -10.68
N CYS A 529 7.83 9.27 -10.43
CA CYS A 529 9.27 9.14 -10.61
C CYS A 529 9.93 8.30 -9.50
N GLU A 530 9.18 7.94 -8.46
CA GLU A 530 9.62 7.09 -7.37
C GLU A 530 8.72 5.85 -7.24
N GLY A 531 9.24 4.73 -6.72
CA GLY A 531 8.45 3.51 -6.60
C GLY A 531 7.41 3.59 -5.48
N PHE A 532 6.18 3.13 -5.71
CA PHE A 532 5.05 3.21 -4.79
C PHE A 532 5.27 2.35 -3.53
N SER A 533 4.77 2.82 -2.36
CA SER A 533 4.92 2.13 -1.06
C SER A 533 4.00 0.89 -0.92
N THR A 534 4.18 -0.09 -1.81
CA THR A 534 3.45 -1.36 -1.85
C THR A 534 4.36 -2.53 -2.23
N TYR A 535 3.92 -3.75 -1.96
CA TYR A 535 4.58 -4.98 -2.43
C TYR A 535 4.38 -5.19 -3.93
N PRO A 536 5.30 -5.88 -4.62
CA PRO A 536 5.08 -6.31 -5.99
C PRO A 536 3.79 -7.16 -6.13
N ARG A 537 3.18 -7.18 -7.32
CA ARG A 537 2.01 -8.02 -7.66
C ARG A 537 0.79 -7.77 -6.76
N THR A 538 0.52 -6.50 -6.48
CA THR A 538 -0.60 -6.06 -5.64
C THR A 538 -1.90 -5.89 -6.42
N TYR A 539 -1.83 -5.31 -7.62
CA TYR A 539 -3.01 -4.86 -8.37
C TYR A 539 -3.36 -5.83 -9.49
N ASP A 540 -4.66 -6.09 -9.65
CA ASP A 540 -5.21 -6.87 -10.76
C ASP A 540 -5.40 -6.01 -12.00
N MET A 541 -5.67 -4.71 -11.79
CA MET A 541 -5.86 -3.74 -12.85
C MET A 541 -5.23 -2.39 -12.50
N ILE A 542 -4.57 -1.77 -13.46
CA ILE A 542 -4.06 -0.40 -13.38
C ILE A 542 -4.74 0.45 -14.45
N HIS A 543 -5.33 1.56 -14.04
CA HIS A 543 -5.84 2.61 -14.90
C HIS A 543 -4.93 3.83 -14.80
N ALA A 544 -4.66 4.48 -15.93
CA ALA A 544 -3.98 5.78 -15.94
C ALA A 544 -4.43 6.64 -17.13
N GLY A 545 -5.02 7.80 -16.83
CA GLY A 545 -5.42 8.80 -17.83
C GLY A 545 -4.51 10.02 -17.80
N GLY A 546 -3.91 10.39 -18.94
CA GLY A 546 -3.01 11.54 -19.09
C GLY A 546 -1.74 11.49 -18.24
N LEU A 547 -1.41 10.31 -17.69
CA LEU A 547 -0.28 10.16 -16.76
C LEU A 547 1.05 10.40 -17.46
N PHE A 548 1.26 9.83 -18.65
CA PHE A 548 2.54 9.92 -19.32
C PHE A 548 2.78 11.33 -19.86
N SER A 549 1.73 11.99 -20.37
CA SER A 549 1.77 13.42 -20.69
C SER A 549 2.16 14.28 -19.48
N LEU A 550 1.61 14.00 -18.28
CA LEU A 550 1.94 14.73 -17.05
C LEU A 550 3.43 14.58 -16.66
N TYR A 551 4.05 13.45 -16.99
CA TYR A 551 5.43 13.11 -16.58
C TYR A 551 6.48 13.21 -17.71
N GLU A 552 6.10 13.56 -18.94
CA GLU A 552 6.95 13.47 -20.15
C GLU A 552 8.31 14.18 -20.00
N HIS A 553 8.38 15.26 -19.21
CA HIS A 553 9.59 16.07 -19.01
C HIS A 553 10.25 15.92 -17.64
N ARG A 554 9.74 15.00 -16.79
CA ARG A 554 10.20 14.85 -15.40
C ARG A 554 11.04 13.61 -15.16
N CYS A 555 10.57 12.47 -15.66
CA CYS A 555 11.30 11.21 -15.52
C CYS A 555 11.05 10.29 -16.71
N ASP A 556 11.95 9.33 -16.86
CA ASP A 556 11.89 8.33 -17.92
C ASP A 556 10.61 7.50 -17.79
N LEU A 557 9.77 7.54 -18.83
CA LEU A 557 8.53 6.76 -18.88
C LEU A 557 8.76 5.25 -18.71
N THR A 558 9.96 4.75 -19.04
CA THR A 558 10.38 3.37 -18.80
C THR A 558 10.34 3.03 -17.31
N LEU A 559 10.74 3.95 -16.43
CA LEU A 559 10.73 3.73 -14.98
C LEU A 559 9.31 3.66 -14.43
N ILE A 560 8.39 4.50 -14.95
CA ILE A 560 6.97 4.45 -14.60
C ILE A 560 6.38 3.10 -15.03
N LEU A 561 6.68 2.64 -16.24
CA LEU A 561 6.22 1.34 -16.74
C LEU A 561 6.79 0.18 -15.94
N LEU A 562 8.07 0.21 -15.56
CA LEU A 562 8.68 -0.80 -14.70
C LEU A 562 8.04 -0.83 -13.30
N GLU A 563 7.69 0.33 -12.75
CA GLU A 563 6.94 0.40 -11.49
C GLU A 563 5.53 -0.18 -11.64
N MET A 564 4.84 0.13 -12.74
CA MET A 564 3.55 -0.50 -13.06
C MET A 564 3.68 -2.03 -13.16
N ASP A 565 4.70 -2.54 -13.84
CA ASP A 565 4.95 -3.98 -13.94
C ASP A 565 5.24 -4.62 -12.58
N ARG A 566 6.06 -3.96 -11.74
CA ARG A 566 6.35 -4.45 -10.39
C ARG A 566 5.06 -4.64 -9.59
N ILE A 567 4.16 -3.66 -9.58
CA ILE A 567 2.95 -3.69 -8.75
C ILE A 567 1.78 -4.45 -9.39
N LEU A 568 1.82 -4.70 -10.70
CA LEU A 568 0.80 -5.46 -11.42
C LEU A 568 1.01 -6.98 -11.28
N ARG A 569 -0.08 -7.69 -11.03
CA ARG A 569 -0.07 -9.16 -10.96
C ARG A 569 0.21 -9.79 -12.34
N PRO A 570 0.76 -11.01 -12.40
CA PRO A 570 0.74 -11.82 -13.61
C PRO A 570 -0.68 -11.90 -14.16
N GLU A 571 -0.84 -11.75 -15.48
CA GLU A 571 -2.14 -11.61 -16.15
C GLU A 571 -3.01 -10.42 -15.71
N GLY A 572 -2.42 -9.43 -15.04
CA GLY A 572 -3.08 -8.18 -14.72
C GLY A 572 -3.28 -7.32 -15.98
N THR A 573 -4.32 -6.47 -15.93
CA THR A 573 -4.74 -5.64 -17.05
C THR A 573 -4.36 -4.18 -16.82
N VAL A 574 -3.94 -3.49 -17.87
CA VAL A 574 -3.66 -2.06 -17.85
C VAL A 574 -4.54 -1.36 -18.88
N VAL A 575 -5.17 -0.26 -18.48
CA VAL A 575 -5.90 0.64 -19.37
C VAL A 575 -5.26 2.03 -19.28
N LEU A 576 -4.59 2.41 -20.35
CA LEU A 576 -3.93 3.70 -20.49
C LEU A 576 -4.72 4.57 -21.44
N ARG A 577 -4.86 5.84 -21.10
CA ARG A 577 -5.54 6.83 -21.93
C ARG A 577 -4.64 8.04 -22.07
N ASP A 578 -4.18 8.32 -23.27
CA ASP A 578 -3.26 9.43 -23.54
C ASP A 578 -3.27 9.80 -25.02
N ASN A 579 -2.50 10.81 -25.41
CA ASN A 579 -2.32 11.15 -26.83
C ASN A 579 -1.68 9.98 -27.60
N VAL A 580 -2.07 9.82 -28.87
CA VAL A 580 -1.64 8.68 -29.71
C VAL A 580 -0.12 8.56 -29.86
N GLU A 581 0.61 9.68 -29.89
CA GLU A 581 2.08 9.67 -30.00
C GLU A 581 2.74 9.08 -28.75
N THR A 582 2.24 9.45 -27.57
CA THR A 582 2.69 8.94 -26.28
C THR A 582 2.35 7.47 -26.13
N LEU A 583 1.13 7.05 -26.51
CA LEU A 583 0.75 5.65 -26.45
C LEU A 583 1.58 4.78 -27.41
N ASN A 584 1.98 5.30 -28.57
CA ASN A 584 2.93 4.60 -29.46
C ASN A 584 4.32 4.42 -28.83
N LYS A 585 4.83 5.42 -28.08
CA LYS A 585 6.08 5.28 -27.31
C LYS A 585 5.95 4.22 -26.21
N VAL A 586 4.85 4.25 -25.46
CA VAL A 586 4.54 3.28 -24.40
C VAL A 586 4.40 1.87 -24.97
N GLU A 587 3.67 1.70 -26.07
CA GLU A 587 3.43 0.40 -26.71
C GLU A 587 4.74 -0.31 -27.07
N LYS A 588 5.72 0.43 -27.60
CA LYS A 588 7.05 -0.10 -27.93
C LYS A 588 7.78 -0.67 -26.71
N ILE A 589 7.67 -0.02 -25.56
CA ILE A 589 8.34 -0.46 -24.32
C ILE A 589 7.63 -1.67 -23.73
N VAL A 590 6.29 -1.63 -23.60
CA VAL A 590 5.54 -2.73 -22.98
C VAL A 590 5.63 -4.03 -23.80
N LYS A 591 5.80 -3.95 -25.12
CA LYS A 591 6.15 -5.10 -25.98
C LYS A 591 7.47 -5.75 -25.54
N GLY A 592 8.50 -4.96 -25.21
CA GLY A 592 9.75 -5.44 -24.65
C GLY A 592 9.63 -6.00 -23.22
N MET A 593 8.60 -5.58 -22.48
CA MET A 593 8.28 -6.08 -21.12
C MET A 593 7.44 -7.36 -21.14
N LYS A 594 7.23 -7.97 -22.31
CA LYS A 594 6.40 -9.16 -22.50
C LYS A 594 4.92 -8.90 -22.18
N TRP A 595 4.42 -7.69 -22.41
CA TRP A 595 2.97 -7.44 -22.32
C TRP A 595 2.33 -7.62 -23.69
N LYS A 596 1.09 -8.11 -23.71
CA LYS A 596 0.25 -8.13 -24.90
C LYS A 596 -0.56 -6.83 -24.91
N SER A 597 -0.38 -5.98 -25.91
CA SER A 597 -1.04 -4.68 -25.97
C SER A 597 -1.78 -4.47 -27.28
N GLN A 598 -2.81 -3.62 -27.23
CA GLN A 598 -3.52 -3.09 -28.38
C GLN A 598 -3.91 -1.63 -28.12
N ILE A 599 -3.83 -0.79 -29.14
CA ILE A 599 -4.37 0.57 -29.13
C ILE A 599 -5.76 0.52 -29.77
N VAL A 600 -6.75 1.07 -29.07
CA VAL A 600 -8.15 1.11 -29.48
C VAL A 600 -8.67 2.55 -29.46
N ASP A 601 -9.81 2.74 -30.11
CA ASP A 601 -10.44 4.04 -30.23
C ASP A 601 -11.05 4.56 -28.94
N HIS A 602 -11.00 5.90 -28.81
CA HIS A 602 -11.74 6.67 -27.82
C HIS A 602 -13.25 6.44 -27.97
N GLU A 603 -14.00 6.55 -26.88
CA GLU A 603 -15.47 6.45 -26.87
C GLU A 603 -16.18 7.42 -27.84
N LYS A 604 -15.53 8.51 -28.28
CA LYS A 604 -16.06 9.50 -29.23
C LYS A 604 -15.71 9.19 -30.68
N GLY A 605 -15.08 8.05 -30.93
CA GLY A 605 -14.74 7.56 -32.27
C GLY A 605 -13.28 7.76 -32.67
N PRO A 606 -12.93 7.34 -33.89
CA PRO A 606 -11.55 7.17 -34.33
C PRO A 606 -10.79 8.46 -34.64
N PHE A 607 -11.47 9.58 -34.84
CA PHE A 607 -10.82 10.85 -35.16
C PHE A 607 -10.36 11.62 -33.93
N ASN A 608 -10.61 11.10 -32.72
CA ASN A 608 -10.08 11.70 -31.51
C ASN A 608 -8.57 11.45 -31.40
N PRO A 609 -7.75 12.50 -31.13
CA PRO A 609 -6.29 12.35 -30.99
C PRO A 609 -5.87 11.61 -29.72
N GLU A 610 -6.72 11.61 -28.69
CA GLU A 610 -6.55 10.76 -27.51
C GLU A 610 -7.05 9.34 -27.85
N LYS A 611 -6.25 8.35 -27.46
CA LYS A 611 -6.55 6.91 -27.68
C LYS A 611 -6.50 6.16 -26.36
N ILE A 612 -6.87 4.88 -26.42
CA ILE A 612 -6.81 3.98 -25.27
C ILE A 612 -5.86 2.83 -25.63
N LEU A 613 -4.84 2.59 -24.82
CA LEU A 613 -4.02 1.39 -24.89
C LEU A 613 -4.48 0.42 -23.82
N VAL A 614 -4.91 -0.77 -24.25
CA VAL A 614 -5.22 -1.90 -23.36
C VAL A 614 -4.06 -2.88 -23.42
N ALA A 615 -3.52 -3.26 -22.27
CA ALA A 615 -2.46 -4.25 -22.19
C ALA A 615 -2.72 -5.29 -21.11
N VAL A 616 -2.19 -6.49 -21.32
CA VAL A 616 -2.22 -7.59 -20.35
C VAL A 616 -0.80 -8.09 -20.16
N LYS A 617 -0.35 -8.09 -18.90
CA LYS A 617 0.95 -8.63 -18.52
C LYS A 617 0.94 -10.14 -18.71
N THR A 618 1.92 -10.70 -19.42
CA THR A 618 1.97 -12.16 -19.60
C THR A 618 2.24 -12.89 -18.29
N TYR A 619 1.73 -14.12 -18.18
CA TYR A 619 2.04 -15.00 -17.06
C TYR A 619 3.46 -15.55 -17.19
N TRP A 620 4.26 -15.38 -16.14
CA TRP A 620 5.56 -16.02 -15.96
C TRP A 620 5.93 -16.01 -14.46
N THR A 621 6.83 -16.89 -14.04
CA THR A 621 7.35 -16.95 -12.66
C THR A 621 8.86 -17.11 -12.67
N GLY A 622 9.53 -16.72 -11.59
CA GLY A 622 10.95 -17.01 -11.41
C GLY A 622 11.20 -18.52 -11.34
N GLN A 623 12.38 -18.94 -11.78
CA GLN A 623 12.84 -20.33 -11.67
C GLN A 623 13.47 -20.55 -10.28
N PRO A 624 13.23 -21.71 -9.63
CA PRO A 624 13.92 -22.04 -8.38
C PRO A 624 15.44 -21.99 -8.59
N SER A 625 16.19 -21.46 -7.63
CA SER A 625 17.64 -21.60 -7.67
C SER A 625 18.03 -23.03 -7.28
N ASP A 626 18.84 -23.71 -8.10
CA ASP A 626 19.29 -25.10 -7.89
C ASP A 626 20.11 -25.34 -6.60
N LYS A 627 20.30 -24.31 -5.76
CA LYS A 627 21.17 -24.37 -4.58
C LYS A 627 20.58 -25.08 -3.35
N ASN A 628 19.30 -25.46 -3.37
CA ASN A 628 18.65 -26.11 -2.22
C ASN A 628 18.49 -27.64 -2.32
N ASN A 629 18.93 -28.29 -3.40
CA ASN A 629 18.83 -29.76 -3.52
C ASN A 629 19.95 -30.56 -2.83
N ASN A 630 20.95 -29.91 -2.23
CA ASN A 630 22.07 -30.60 -1.57
C ASN A 630 21.97 -30.72 -0.04
N ASN A 631 20.92 -30.19 0.60
CA ASN A 631 20.79 -30.25 2.08
C ASN A 631 19.73 -31.25 2.59
N ASN A 632 19.13 -32.06 1.73
CA ASN A 632 18.14 -33.08 2.13
C ASN A 632 18.69 -34.52 2.19
N ASN A 633 20.01 -34.70 2.13
CA ASN A 633 20.66 -35.98 2.44
C ASN A 633 21.84 -35.75 3.39
N ASN A 634 21.54 -35.61 4.68
CA ASN A 634 22.35 -36.12 5.80
C ASN A 634 21.60 -36.00 7.13
#